data_AF-A0A0D0PE88-F1
#
_entry.id   AF-A0A0D0PE88-F1
#
_cell.length_a   1.000
_cell.length_b   1.000
_cell.length_c   1.000
_cell.angle_alpha   90.00
_cell.angle_beta   90.00
_cell.angle_gamma   90.00
#
_symmetry.space_group_name_H-M   'P 1'
#
loop_
_entity.id
_entity.type
_entity.pdbx_description
1 polymer ?
#
loop_
_entity_poly.entity_id
_entity_poly.type
_entity_poly.pdbx_seq_one_letter_code
_entity_poly.pdbx_strand_id
1 'polypeptide(L)'
;MADAAPPPPGVPPQRPPRRALRVALALSLMVNLLLVGLFVGLLASGRGPGGGPRGFELALGPLTAAMPPEERGRLRDQLRGNERVRDLAGAGRRAAVAELAEAIRAEPFDRAAVAARIDAQVARLTALQEVARTAWLDRVAGMSPEDRAAYADRLESQSRRGPPGG
;
A
#
# COMPACT_ATOMS: atom_id res chain seq x y z
N MET A 1 -8.17 -65.99 31.40
CA MET A 1 -8.69 -64.85 32.18
C MET A 1 -7.56 -63.84 32.26
N ALA A 2 -7.48 -62.94 31.28
CA ALA A 2 -6.41 -61.97 31.15
C ALA A 2 -6.85 -60.66 31.81
N ASP A 3 -6.19 -60.28 32.89
CA ASP A 3 -6.44 -59.04 33.60
C ASP A 3 -5.56 -57.95 32.98
N ALA A 4 -6.19 -56.99 32.29
CA ALA A 4 -5.51 -55.90 31.61
C ALA A 4 -5.34 -54.72 32.60
N ALA A 5 -4.09 -54.36 32.88
CA ALA A 5 -3.75 -53.24 33.75
C ALA A 5 -4.35 -51.91 33.23
N PRO A 6 -4.82 -51.01 34.11
CA PRO A 6 -5.42 -49.74 33.70
C PRO A 6 -4.38 -48.77 33.10
N PRO A 7 -4.76 -47.93 32.12
CA PRO A 7 -3.87 -46.96 31.51
C PRO A 7 -3.44 -45.85 32.49
N PRO A 8 -2.23 -45.28 32.34
CA PRO A 8 -1.75 -44.21 33.22
C PRO A 8 -2.56 -42.92 33.03
N PRO A 9 -2.73 -42.10 34.09
CA PRO A 9 -3.50 -40.87 34.02
C PRO A 9 -2.84 -39.85 33.09
N GLY A 10 -3.64 -39.27 32.19
CA GLY A 10 -3.22 -38.22 31.26
C GLY A 10 -2.85 -36.93 31.98
N VAL A 11 -1.73 -36.32 31.59
CA VAL A 11 -1.28 -35.01 32.10
C VAL A 11 -2.28 -33.94 31.62
N PRO A 12 -2.87 -33.12 32.51
CA PRO A 12 -3.84 -32.11 32.09
C PRO A 12 -3.14 -31.01 31.26
N PRO A 13 -3.80 -30.45 30.23
CA PRO A 13 -3.22 -29.38 29.42
C PRO A 13 -2.99 -28.13 30.28
N GLN A 14 -1.73 -27.72 30.41
CA GLN A 14 -1.36 -26.53 31.18
C GLN A 14 -1.84 -25.27 30.45
N ARG A 15 -2.87 -24.62 30.99
CA ARG A 15 -3.37 -23.34 30.46
C ARG A 15 -2.28 -22.27 30.61
N PRO A 16 -1.96 -21.50 29.56
CA PRO A 16 -0.92 -20.48 29.66
C PRO A 16 -1.27 -19.46 30.75
N PRO A 17 -0.29 -18.99 31.53
CA PRO A 17 -0.54 -18.07 32.63
C PRO A 17 -1.19 -16.79 32.09
N ARG A 18 -2.21 -16.30 32.79
CA ARG A 18 -3.02 -15.12 32.40
C ARG A 18 -2.21 -13.89 32.00
N ARG A 19 -0.98 -13.76 32.51
CA ARG A 19 -0.02 -12.69 32.16
C ARG A 19 0.57 -12.87 30.76
N ALA A 20 0.95 -14.09 30.37
CA ALA A 20 1.44 -14.39 29.03
C ALA A 20 0.34 -14.15 27.98
N LEU A 21 -0.91 -14.51 28.30
CA LEU A 21 -2.05 -14.24 27.43
C LEU A 21 -2.29 -12.73 27.23
N ARG A 22 -2.20 -11.93 28.30
CA ARG A 22 -2.33 -10.45 28.20
C ARG A 22 -1.21 -9.82 27.39
N VAL A 23 0.02 -10.30 27.55
CA VAL A 23 1.17 -9.79 26.78
C VAL A 23 1.02 -10.14 25.30
N ALA A 24 0.63 -11.38 24.97
CA ALA A 24 0.37 -11.79 23.59
C ALA A 24 -0.78 -10.97 22.96
N LEU A 25 -1.84 -10.69 23.71
CA LEU A 25 -2.95 -9.84 23.27
C LEU A 25 -2.52 -8.39 23.06
N ALA A 26 -1.72 -7.81 23.96
CA ALA A 26 -1.19 -6.46 23.82
C ALA A 26 -0.24 -6.34 22.62
N LEU A 27 0.62 -7.34 22.39
CA LEU A 27 1.51 -7.38 21.24
C LEU A 27 0.73 -7.50 19.93
N SER A 28 -0.25 -8.40 19.88
CA SER A 28 -1.14 -8.57 18.72
C SER A 28 -1.90 -7.29 18.44
N LEU A 29 -2.41 -6.62 19.48
CA LEU A 29 -3.09 -5.34 19.35
C LEU A 29 -2.15 -4.25 18.81
N MET A 30 -0.91 -4.15 19.31
CA MET A 30 0.09 -3.20 18.77
C MET A 30 0.39 -3.47 17.30
N VAL A 31 0.62 -4.73 16.91
CA VAL A 31 0.90 -5.09 15.51
C VAL A 31 -0.30 -4.74 14.62
N ASN A 32 -1.53 -5.06 15.05
CA ASN A 32 -2.73 -4.69 14.32
C ASN A 32 -2.88 -3.17 14.20
N LEU A 33 -2.65 -2.41 15.27
CA LEU A 33 -2.69 -0.93 15.24
C LEU A 33 -1.57 -0.33 14.39
N LEU A 34 -0.39 -0.96 14.32
CA LEU A 34 0.72 -0.53 13.49
C LEU A 34 0.39 -0.72 12.00
N LEU A 35 -0.19 -1.88 11.65
CA LEU A 35 -0.64 -2.18 10.29
C LEU A 35 -1.77 -1.23 9.90
N VAL A 36 -2.79 -1.04 10.76
CA VAL A 36 -3.87 -0.07 10.54
C VAL A 36 -3.29 1.34 10.40
N GLY A 37 -2.35 1.74 11.25
CA GLY A 37 -1.68 3.04 11.20
C GLY A 37 -0.88 3.25 9.91
N LEU A 38 -0.23 2.20 9.38
CA LEU A 38 0.48 2.24 8.10
C LEU A 38 -0.50 2.43 6.94
N PHE A 39 -1.58 1.65 6.91
CA PHE A 39 -2.61 1.79 5.87
C PHE A 39 -3.34 3.13 5.97
N VAL A 40 -3.70 3.56 7.17
CA VAL A 40 -4.31 4.87 7.44
C VAL A 40 -3.33 6.01 7.11
N GLY A 41 -2.03 5.86 7.39
CA GLY A 41 -1.00 6.83 7.04
C GLY A 41 -0.84 6.99 5.53
N LEU A 42 -0.84 5.88 4.79
CA LEU A 42 -0.91 5.89 3.31
C LEU A 42 -2.23 6.48 2.78
N LEU A 43 -3.32 6.37 3.54
CA LEU A 43 -4.64 6.93 3.18
C LEU A 43 -4.76 8.42 3.53
N ALA A 44 -4.16 8.86 4.64
CA ALA A 44 -4.31 10.19 5.23
C ALA A 44 -3.23 11.18 4.78
N SER A 45 -2.05 10.69 4.34
CA SER A 45 -1.02 11.51 3.67
C SER A 45 -1.50 12.17 2.36
N GLY A 46 -2.72 11.85 1.91
CA GLY A 46 -3.44 12.55 0.84
C GLY A 46 -4.03 13.92 1.20
N ARG A 47 -3.90 14.41 2.45
CA ARG A 47 -4.57 15.65 2.91
C ARG A 47 -3.63 16.88 2.99
N GLY A 48 -2.81 17.07 1.97
CA GLY A 48 -2.13 18.36 1.72
C GLY A 48 -3.02 19.30 0.90
N PRO A 49 -2.84 20.64 1.00
CA PRO A 49 -3.64 21.61 0.26
C PRO A 49 -3.37 21.44 -1.24
N GLY A 50 -4.27 20.78 -1.96
CA GLY A 50 -4.06 20.45 -3.39
C GLY A 50 -4.84 19.26 -3.95
N GLY A 51 -5.60 18.51 -3.13
CA GLY A 51 -6.81 17.78 -3.52
C GLY A 51 -6.78 16.93 -4.80
N GLY A 52 -5.65 16.33 -5.16
CA GLY A 52 -5.50 15.46 -6.32
C GLY A 52 -5.35 13.99 -5.94
N PRO A 53 -5.74 13.02 -6.81
CA PRO A 53 -5.44 11.62 -6.56
C PRO A 53 -3.92 11.43 -6.59
N ARG A 54 -3.27 11.35 -5.42
CA ARG A 54 -1.82 11.12 -5.29
C ARG A 54 -1.41 9.67 -5.61
N GLY A 55 -2.32 8.83 -6.11
CA GLY A 55 -1.98 7.50 -6.63
C GLY A 55 -0.85 7.56 -7.67
N PHE A 56 -0.80 8.62 -8.49
CA PHE A 56 0.26 8.81 -9.50
C PHE A 56 1.60 9.25 -8.92
N GLU A 57 1.60 10.14 -7.92
CA GLU A 57 2.82 10.57 -7.24
C GLU A 57 3.45 9.38 -6.49
N LEU A 58 2.63 8.46 -5.96
CA LEU A 58 3.10 7.19 -5.41
C LEU A 58 3.57 6.20 -6.49
N ALA A 59 2.89 6.16 -7.65
CA ALA A 59 3.15 5.19 -8.71
C ALA A 59 4.48 5.42 -9.45
N LEU A 60 4.95 6.67 -9.53
CA LEU A 60 6.22 7.01 -10.20
C LEU A 60 7.28 7.58 -9.25
N GLY A 61 6.90 7.93 -8.02
CA GLY A 61 7.83 8.29 -6.94
C GLY A 61 8.90 9.33 -7.35
N PRO A 62 10.20 9.03 -7.17
CA PRO A 62 11.31 9.95 -7.45
C PRO A 62 11.36 10.50 -8.89
N LEU A 63 10.86 9.75 -9.87
CA LEU A 63 10.92 10.15 -11.28
C LEU A 63 10.08 11.41 -11.54
N THR A 64 8.92 11.50 -10.91
CA THR A 64 8.06 12.69 -10.99
C THR A 64 8.53 13.83 -10.11
N ALA A 65 9.25 13.54 -9.03
CA ALA A 65 9.84 14.56 -8.16
C ALA A 65 10.99 15.33 -8.84
N ALA A 66 11.67 14.71 -9.80
CA ALA A 66 12.72 15.34 -10.61
C ALA A 66 12.24 16.14 -11.83
N MET A 67 10.97 15.98 -12.22
CA MET A 67 10.41 16.75 -13.32
C MET A 67 10.26 18.23 -12.95
N PRO A 68 10.45 19.15 -13.92
CA PRO A 68 10.06 20.54 -13.74
C PRO A 68 8.61 20.68 -13.25
N PRO A 69 8.28 21.68 -12.43
CA PRO A 69 6.91 21.88 -11.92
C PRO A 69 5.85 21.90 -13.02
N GLU A 70 6.14 22.54 -14.15
CA GLU A 70 5.26 22.67 -15.31
C GLU A 70 5.02 21.30 -15.97
N GLU A 71 6.08 20.50 -16.09
CA GLU A 71 6.01 19.18 -16.70
C GLU A 71 5.30 18.15 -15.83
N ARG A 72 5.52 18.25 -14.51
CA ARG A 72 4.78 17.48 -13.53
C ARG A 72 3.29 17.86 -13.52
N GLY A 73 2.96 19.12 -13.77
CA GLY A 73 1.58 19.59 -13.96
C GLY A 73 0.93 18.95 -15.18
N ARG A 74 1.60 19.03 -16.33
CA ARG A 74 1.13 18.44 -17.60
C ARG A 74 0.93 16.93 -17.51
N LEU A 75 1.88 16.20 -16.91
CA LEU A 75 1.76 14.76 -16.68
C LEU A 75 0.57 14.42 -15.78
N ARG A 76 0.35 15.20 -14.71
CA ARG A 76 -0.80 15.03 -13.81
C ARG A 76 -2.12 15.23 -14.55
N ASP A 77 -2.21 16.24 -15.39
CA ASP A 77 -3.43 16.55 -16.14
C ASP A 77 -3.70 15.50 -17.22
N GLN A 78 -2.66 15.03 -17.91
CA GLN A 78 -2.75 13.90 -18.85
C GLN A 78 -3.29 12.64 -18.17
N LEU A 79 -2.76 12.30 -16.99
CA LEU A 79 -3.21 11.13 -16.24
C LEU A 79 -4.63 11.29 -15.71
N ARG A 80 -5.01 12.47 -15.21
CA ARG A 80 -6.41 12.77 -14.81
C ARG A 80 -7.37 12.70 -15.99
N GLY A 81 -6.93 13.10 -17.17
CA GLY A 81 -7.70 13.03 -18.41
C GLY A 81 -7.91 11.60 -18.91
N ASN A 82 -7.07 10.65 -18.50
CA ASN A 82 -7.17 9.26 -18.94
C ASN A 82 -8.34 8.52 -18.25
N GLU A 83 -9.22 7.89 -19.04
CA GLU A 83 -10.41 7.20 -18.53
C GLU A 83 -10.07 5.97 -17.69
N ARG A 84 -9.15 5.13 -18.17
CA ARG A 84 -8.66 3.95 -17.43
C ARG A 84 -8.08 4.36 -16.08
N VAL A 85 -7.43 5.50 -16.04
CA VAL A 85 -6.90 6.08 -14.80
C VAL A 85 -8.02 6.55 -13.88
N ARG A 86 -9.05 7.23 -14.40
CA ARG A 86 -10.24 7.62 -13.64
C ARG A 86 -10.98 6.41 -13.08
N ASP A 87 -11.06 5.31 -13.82
CA ASP A 87 -11.69 4.07 -13.37
C ASP A 87 -10.87 3.38 -12.26
N LEU A 88 -9.55 3.38 -12.38
CA LEU A 88 -8.66 2.82 -11.36
C LEU A 88 -8.57 3.69 -10.10
N ALA A 89 -8.73 5.02 -10.24
CA ALA A 89 -8.64 5.99 -9.16
C ALA A 89 -9.99 6.33 -8.51
N GLY A 90 -11.09 6.14 -9.24
CA GLY A 90 -12.42 6.66 -8.93
C GLY A 90 -13.39 5.60 -8.39
N ALA A 91 -14.19 6.02 -7.41
CA ALA A 91 -15.33 5.31 -6.82
C ALA A 91 -15.02 3.92 -6.25
N GLY A 92 -14.70 3.88 -4.96
CA GLY A 92 -14.67 2.60 -4.23
C GLY A 92 -13.73 2.57 -3.05
N ARG A 93 -12.91 3.59 -2.80
CA ARG A 93 -11.93 3.53 -1.69
C ARG A 93 -12.59 3.35 -0.31
N ARG A 94 -13.71 4.04 -0.06
CA ARG A 94 -14.51 3.84 1.15
C ARG A 94 -15.19 2.47 1.19
N ALA A 95 -15.73 2.01 0.06
CA ALA A 95 -16.37 0.69 -0.06
C ALA A 95 -15.34 -0.45 0.13
N ALA A 96 -14.19 -0.39 -0.53
CA ALA A 96 -13.10 -1.35 -0.41
C ALA A 96 -12.53 -1.43 1.01
N VAL A 97 -12.42 -0.28 1.71
CA VAL A 97 -12.02 -0.27 3.13
C VAL A 97 -13.10 -0.93 3.99
N ALA A 98 -14.38 -0.64 3.76
CA ALA A 98 -15.48 -1.29 4.47
C ALA A 98 -15.50 -2.80 4.21
N GLU A 99 -15.40 -3.23 2.95
CA GLU A 99 -15.36 -4.63 2.53
C GLU A 99 -14.18 -5.41 3.12
N LEU A 100 -13.00 -4.78 3.21
CA LEU A 100 -11.84 -5.37 3.86
C LEU A 100 -12.04 -5.48 5.38
N ALA A 101 -12.62 -4.44 6.00
CA ALA A 101 -12.92 -4.46 7.43
C ALA A 101 -13.93 -5.55 7.79
N GLU A 102 -14.97 -5.76 6.96
CA GLU A 102 -15.93 -6.85 7.13
C GLU A 102 -15.25 -8.22 6.97
N ALA A 103 -14.38 -8.40 5.96
CA ALA A 103 -13.65 -9.66 5.77
C ALA A 103 -12.73 -9.99 6.96
N ILE A 104 -12.14 -8.98 7.61
CA ILE A 104 -11.30 -9.17 8.81
C ILE A 104 -12.15 -9.53 10.03
N ARG A 105 -13.40 -9.04 10.14
CA ARG A 105 -14.30 -9.32 11.27
C ARG A 105 -15.00 -10.67 11.18
N ALA A 106 -14.90 -11.38 10.05
CA ALA A 106 -15.54 -12.67 9.85
C ALA A 106 -15.06 -13.70 10.88
N GLU A 107 -16.01 -14.46 11.45
CA GLU A 107 -15.74 -15.59 12.33
C GLU A 107 -16.41 -16.85 11.74
N PRO A 108 -15.64 -17.89 11.37
CA PRO A 108 -14.17 -17.97 11.48
C PRO A 108 -13.44 -17.03 10.50
N PHE A 109 -12.22 -16.63 10.89
CA PHE A 109 -11.37 -15.80 10.04
C PHE A 109 -11.03 -16.48 8.71
N ASP A 110 -11.44 -15.87 7.60
CA ASP A 110 -11.11 -16.32 6.25
C ASP A 110 -9.89 -15.57 5.70
N ARG A 111 -8.71 -16.18 5.89
CA ARG A 111 -7.45 -15.66 5.35
C ARG A 111 -7.49 -15.47 3.83
N ALA A 112 -8.14 -16.37 3.09
CA ALA A 112 -8.16 -16.33 1.63
C ALA A 112 -9.03 -15.16 1.12
N ALA A 113 -10.16 -14.91 1.78
CA ALA A 113 -11.00 -13.75 1.48
C ALA A 113 -10.26 -12.42 1.68
N VAL A 114 -9.53 -12.27 2.79
CA VAL A 114 -8.73 -11.07 3.04
C VAL A 114 -7.61 -10.92 2.01
N ALA A 115 -6.87 -11.99 1.70
CA ALA A 115 -5.80 -11.96 0.71
C ALA A 115 -6.30 -11.52 -0.66
N ALA A 116 -7.41 -12.09 -1.15
CA ALA A 116 -7.99 -11.74 -2.44
C ALA A 116 -8.34 -10.24 -2.56
N ARG A 117 -8.78 -9.61 -1.46
CA ARG A 117 -9.09 -8.17 -1.44
C ARG A 117 -7.84 -7.32 -1.51
N ILE A 118 -6.77 -7.73 -0.83
CA ILE A 118 -5.46 -7.08 -0.91
C ILE A 118 -4.89 -7.20 -2.33
N ASP A 119 -4.92 -8.41 -2.90
CA ASP A 119 -4.42 -8.68 -4.25
C ASP A 119 -5.14 -7.85 -5.30
N ALA A 120 -6.46 -7.65 -5.16
CA ALA A 120 -7.22 -6.77 -6.02
C ALA A 120 -6.76 -5.30 -5.93
N GLN A 121 -6.34 -4.82 -4.75
CA GLN A 121 -5.76 -3.49 -4.62
C GLN A 121 -4.36 -3.41 -5.24
N VAL A 122 -3.53 -4.44 -5.04
CA VAL A 122 -2.19 -4.52 -5.65
C VAL A 122 -2.30 -4.49 -7.18
N ALA A 123 -3.17 -5.30 -7.77
CA ALA A 123 -3.38 -5.34 -9.22
C ALA A 123 -3.81 -3.97 -9.78
N ARG A 124 -4.67 -3.24 -9.07
CA ARG A 124 -5.07 -1.87 -9.46
C ARG A 124 -3.89 -0.89 -9.40
N LEU A 125 -3.07 -0.96 -8.36
CA LEU A 125 -1.87 -0.12 -8.23
C LEU A 125 -0.86 -0.43 -9.33
N THR A 126 -0.62 -1.71 -9.64
CA THR A 126 0.23 -2.12 -10.75
C THR A 126 -0.31 -1.58 -12.07
N ALA A 127 -1.60 -1.73 -12.35
CA ALA A 127 -2.21 -1.18 -13.57
C ALA A 127 -2.08 0.35 -13.66
N LEU A 128 -2.19 1.06 -12.54
CA LEU A 128 -1.98 2.51 -12.49
C LEU A 128 -0.52 2.88 -12.78
N GLN A 129 0.42 2.14 -12.23
CA GLN A 129 1.86 2.31 -12.44
C GLN A 129 2.25 2.06 -13.91
N GLU A 130 1.66 1.06 -14.56
CA GLU A 130 1.84 0.82 -15.99
C GLU A 130 1.45 2.05 -16.83
N VAL A 131 0.24 2.58 -16.61
CA VAL A 131 -0.25 3.74 -17.35
C VAL A 131 0.60 4.98 -17.07
N ALA A 132 0.97 5.19 -15.80
CA ALA A 132 1.82 6.31 -15.42
C ALA A 132 3.20 6.23 -16.06
N ARG A 133 3.81 5.02 -16.13
CA ARG A 133 5.12 4.81 -16.74
C ARG A 133 5.09 5.10 -18.24
N THR A 134 4.07 4.64 -18.95
CA THR A 134 3.89 4.95 -20.38
C THR A 134 3.78 6.46 -20.61
N ALA A 135 2.91 7.14 -19.85
CA ALA A 135 2.75 8.59 -19.97
C ALA A 135 4.05 9.36 -19.67
N TRP A 136 4.83 8.90 -18.68
CA TRP A 136 6.14 9.46 -18.37
C TRP A 136 7.14 9.28 -19.52
N LEU A 137 7.21 8.08 -20.11
CA LEU A 137 8.08 7.80 -21.26
C LEU A 137 7.73 8.68 -22.45
N ASP A 138 6.44 8.77 -22.80
CA ASP A 138 5.96 9.62 -23.88
C ASP A 138 6.36 11.09 -23.66
N ARG A 139 6.30 11.54 -22.40
CA ARG A 139 6.67 12.90 -22.06
C ARG A 139 8.17 13.16 -22.24
N VAL A 140 9.02 12.25 -21.76
CA VAL A 140 10.48 12.34 -21.93
C VAL A 140 10.85 12.27 -23.41
N ALA A 141 10.19 11.41 -24.18
CA ALA A 141 10.40 11.33 -25.64
C ALA A 141 10.06 12.65 -26.35
N GLY A 142 9.02 13.36 -25.89
CA GLY A 142 8.61 14.67 -26.41
C GLY A 142 9.39 15.88 -25.88
N MET A 143 10.43 15.70 -25.07
CA MET A 143 11.32 16.79 -24.64
C MET A 143 12.40 17.08 -25.70
N SER A 144 12.97 18.29 -25.68
CA SER A 144 14.19 18.57 -26.43
C SER A 144 15.38 17.80 -25.84
N PRO A 145 16.49 17.60 -26.59
CA PRO A 145 17.72 17.05 -26.05
C PRO A 145 18.22 17.81 -24.81
N GLU A 146 18.13 19.13 -24.82
CA GLU A 146 18.58 20.00 -23.73
C GLU A 146 17.70 19.82 -22.48
N ASP A 147 16.38 19.76 -22.66
CA ASP A 147 15.43 19.57 -21.56
C ASP A 147 15.59 18.19 -20.91
N ARG A 148 15.85 17.16 -21.72
CA ARG A 148 16.14 15.81 -21.21
C ARG A 148 17.44 15.77 -20.41
N ALA A 149 18.49 16.43 -20.89
CA ALA A 149 19.77 16.50 -20.17
C ALA A 149 19.60 17.19 -18.81
N ALA A 150 18.94 18.36 -18.79
CA ALA A 150 18.65 19.07 -17.54
C ALA A 150 17.74 18.25 -16.59
N TYR A 151 16.84 17.43 -17.13
CA TYR A 151 16.03 16.51 -16.33
C TYR A 151 16.85 15.38 -15.71
N ALA A 152 17.77 14.79 -16.47
CA ALA A 152 18.70 13.77 -15.96
C ALA A 152 19.57 14.32 -14.82
N ASP A 153 20.14 15.52 -14.98
CA ASP A 153 20.96 16.16 -13.95
C ASP A 153 20.18 16.37 -12.64
N ARG A 154 18.91 16.81 -12.74
CA ARG A 154 18.03 16.95 -11.58
C ARG A 154 17.76 15.60 -10.91
N LEU A 155 17.54 14.55 -11.69
CA LEU A 155 17.31 13.20 -11.18
C LEU A 155 18.53 12.68 -10.39
N GLU A 156 19.73 12.86 -10.93
CA GLU A 156 20.98 12.52 -10.21
C GLU A 156 21.20 13.37 -8.96
N SER A 157 20.87 14.66 -9.02
CA SER A 157 21.00 15.56 -7.87
C SER A 157 20.11 15.13 -6.69
N GLN A 158 18.94 14.53 -6.98
CA GLN A 158 18.00 14.07 -5.98
C GLN A 158 18.41 12.71 -5.41
N SER A 159 18.94 11.80 -6.23
CA SER A 159 19.43 10.50 -5.73
C SER A 159 20.61 10.66 -4.77
N ARG A 160 21.48 11.66 -5.01
CA ARG A 160 22.61 11.99 -4.14
C ARG A 160 22.22 12.64 -2.81
N ARG A 161 21.04 13.26 -2.71
CA ARG A 161 20.61 13.96 -1.48
C ARG A 161 20.07 13.03 -0.40
N GLY A 162 19.80 11.75 -0.71
CA GLY A 162 19.25 10.77 0.23
C GLY A 162 17.88 11.17 0.80
N PRO A 163 17.12 10.23 1.41
CA PRO A 163 15.96 10.60 2.20
C PRO A 163 16.44 11.47 3.38
N PRO A 164 15.71 12.52 3.83
CA PRO A 164 15.96 13.08 5.14
C PRO A 164 15.89 11.92 6.15
N GLY A 165 16.97 11.71 6.90
CA GLY A 165 17.08 10.61 7.86
C GLY A 165 15.83 10.54 8.73
N GLY A 166 15.15 9.40 8.69
CA GLY A 166 14.09 9.03 9.61
C GLY A 166 14.66 8.45 10.90
#